data_AF-A0AAD9JJR2-F1
#
_entry.id   AF-A0AAD9JJR2-F1
#
_cell.length_a   1.000
_cell.length_b   1.000
_cell.length_c   1.000
_cell.angle_alpha   90.00
_cell.angle_beta   90.00
_cell.angle_gamma   90.00
#
_symmetry.space_group_name_H-M   'P 1'
#
loop_
_entity.id
_entity.type
_entity.pdbx_description
1 polymer ?
#
loop_
_entity_poly.entity_id
_entity_poly.type
_entity_poly.pdbx_seq_one_letter_code
_entity_poly.pdbx_strand_id
1 'polypeptide(L)'
;MTLLECRVHMLSLPTIRHVIGMLVAILLFVTTTNLHYNRTALTGILPYRSTTHKQETTNSKIDVKPAIFQLSHGQHAVVNNQSKYALIVSTPCLVILAGKQSDTRYAVFSANWDGDSYRYSFMLPLTTMAWRRIGYGSVVLIVGNLQNWRNNPTRNYILESTLEKGAIVVFLQGAPAVNSVMLSQISRLLAAAFVPFNSKLNLVLLTTDADIWPGNETAYELPSKLVSIKVTNAFCCGKFNHKGTSYQMYPMTNIIANLTTWRMMIRRHISTISCANDIVTYAKREFGSIATRVVHKGGNDGWYMDQHIASIWIADWNRHHNSVSYVGRYCRKDRIDRIRWAPRTLYGIVDAHILVEAHKEGTWQRIRPLLILLYGNTSSEYHWCEKYRKQFVKLISPMAN
;
A
#
# COMPACT_ATOMS: atom_id res chain seq x y z
N MET A 1 -29.97 -60.35 -33.41
CA MET A 1 -28.57 -60.62 -32.99
C MET A 1 -28.05 -59.39 -32.28
N THR A 2 -27.90 -59.53 -30.95
CA THR A 2 -27.15 -58.69 -29.99
C THR A 2 -27.25 -57.16 -30.09
N LEU A 3 -28.27 -56.63 -29.41
CA LEU A 3 -28.32 -55.27 -28.83
C LEU A 3 -27.64 -55.30 -27.45
N LEU A 4 -26.69 -54.39 -27.21
CA LEU A 4 -26.06 -54.17 -25.91
C LEU A 4 -26.77 -52.99 -25.22
N GLU A 5 -27.59 -53.28 -24.20
CA GLU A 5 -28.20 -52.28 -23.34
C GLU A 5 -27.20 -51.84 -22.24
N CYS A 6 -26.79 -50.58 -22.25
CA CYS A 6 -26.12 -49.94 -21.12
C CYS A 6 -27.16 -49.09 -20.37
N ARG A 7 -27.65 -49.59 -19.22
CA ARG A 7 -28.47 -48.81 -18.28
C ARG A 7 -27.56 -47.93 -17.41
N VAL A 8 -27.69 -46.62 -17.54
CA VAL A 8 -27.16 -45.65 -16.57
C VAL A 8 -28.27 -45.32 -15.57
N HIS A 9 -28.05 -45.65 -14.30
CA HIS A 9 -28.90 -45.22 -13.20
C HIS A 9 -28.80 -43.70 -13.02
N MET A 10 -29.94 -43.00 -13.18
CA MET A 10 -30.09 -41.62 -12.72
C MET A 10 -30.12 -41.60 -11.19
N LEU A 11 -29.11 -40.98 -10.57
CA LEU A 11 -29.19 -40.47 -9.21
C LEU A 11 -29.77 -39.04 -9.26
N SER A 12 -30.91 -38.82 -8.62
CA SER A 12 -31.50 -37.50 -8.42
C SER A 12 -30.77 -36.78 -7.28
N LEU A 13 -30.22 -35.58 -7.55
CA LEU A 13 -29.64 -34.69 -6.55
C LEU A 13 -30.43 -33.37 -6.50
N PRO A 14 -31.27 -33.13 -5.48
CA PRO A 14 -32.00 -31.86 -5.30
C PRO A 14 -31.10 -30.68 -4.90
N THR A 15 -29.83 -30.92 -4.60
CA THR A 15 -28.95 -29.96 -3.91
C THR A 15 -28.25 -28.98 -4.85
N ILE A 16 -28.16 -29.27 -6.16
CA ILE A 16 -27.42 -28.43 -7.13
C ILE A 16 -28.26 -27.24 -7.63
N ARG A 17 -29.60 -27.35 -7.65
CA ARG A 17 -30.48 -26.26 -8.11
C ARG A 17 -30.47 -25.03 -7.20
N HIS A 18 -30.28 -25.21 -5.89
CA HIS A 18 -30.26 -24.09 -4.95
C HIS A 18 -28.95 -23.28 -5.03
N VAL A 19 -27.82 -23.94 -5.30
CA VAL A 19 -26.51 -23.27 -5.40
C VAL A 19 -26.37 -22.50 -6.71
N ILE A 20 -26.87 -23.06 -7.82
CA ILE A 20 -26.86 -22.38 -9.13
C ILE A 20 -27.88 -21.22 -9.14
N GLY A 21 -29.06 -21.39 -8.52
CA GLY A 21 -30.04 -20.31 -8.38
C GLY A 21 -29.53 -19.11 -7.58
N MET A 22 -28.77 -19.35 -6.51
CA MET A 22 -28.15 -18.29 -5.71
C MET A 22 -27.03 -17.55 -6.47
N LEU A 23 -26.18 -18.27 -7.21
CA LEU A 23 -25.11 -17.67 -8.00
C LEU A 23 -25.64 -16.85 -9.19
N VAL A 24 -26.71 -17.30 -9.83
CA VAL A 24 -27.36 -16.56 -10.93
C VAL A 24 -28.12 -15.33 -10.41
N ALA A 25 -28.72 -15.40 -9.22
CA ALA A 25 -29.35 -14.23 -8.58
C ALA A 25 -28.32 -13.17 -8.16
N ILE A 26 -27.15 -13.57 -7.64
CA ILE A 26 -26.06 -12.64 -7.32
C ILE A 26 -25.48 -12.00 -8.59
N LEU A 27 -25.35 -12.76 -9.69
CA LEU A 27 -24.86 -12.22 -10.97
C LEU A 27 -25.86 -11.26 -11.65
N LEU A 28 -27.17 -11.55 -11.58
CA LEU A 28 -28.22 -10.71 -12.17
C LEU A 28 -28.48 -9.42 -11.37
N PHE A 29 -28.24 -9.42 -10.06
CA PHE A 29 -28.35 -8.22 -9.23
C PHE A 29 -27.22 -7.21 -9.51
N VAL A 30 -26.04 -7.71 -9.93
CA VAL A 30 -24.87 -6.89 -10.27
C VAL A 30 -25.00 -6.22 -11.65
N THR A 31 -25.74 -6.82 -12.60
CA THR A 31 -25.89 -6.24 -13.95
C THR A 31 -27.09 -5.30 -14.09
N THR A 32 -28.14 -5.46 -13.29
CA THR A 32 -29.37 -4.65 -13.41
C THR A 32 -29.34 -3.32 -12.66
N THR A 33 -28.38 -3.10 -11.75
CA THR A 33 -28.27 -1.85 -10.98
C THR A 33 -27.46 -0.73 -11.66
N ASN A 34 -27.09 -0.89 -12.94
CA ASN A 34 -26.34 0.13 -13.71
C ASN A 34 -27.20 0.98 -14.68
N LEU A 35 -28.52 0.95 -14.55
CA LEU A 35 -29.39 1.81 -15.37
C LEU A 35 -30.35 2.63 -14.48
N HIS A 36 -30.13 3.95 -14.49
CA HIS A 36 -30.93 5.04 -13.93
C HIS A 36 -31.11 5.12 -12.39
N TYR A 37 -30.51 6.15 -11.76
CA TYR A 37 -31.31 7.29 -11.24
C TYR A 37 -30.45 8.44 -10.67
N ASN A 38 -31.05 9.63 -10.73
CA ASN A 38 -30.56 10.94 -10.29
C ASN A 38 -30.71 11.19 -8.77
N ARG A 39 -29.94 12.18 -8.30
CA ARG A 39 -29.98 12.93 -7.01
C ARG A 39 -31.14 12.66 -6.04
N THR A 40 -30.79 12.27 -4.82
CA THR A 40 -31.33 12.88 -3.57
C THR A 40 -30.39 12.63 -2.39
N ALA A 41 -30.19 13.66 -1.57
CA ALA A 41 -29.41 13.60 -0.34
C ALA A 41 -30.23 12.96 0.78
N LEU A 42 -29.59 12.15 1.63
CA LEU A 42 -30.16 11.75 2.93
C LEU A 42 -29.06 11.74 4.00
N THR A 43 -29.25 12.65 4.94
CA THR A 43 -28.53 12.86 6.20
C THR A 43 -29.03 11.92 7.28
N GLY A 44 -28.11 11.41 8.11
CA GLY A 44 -28.45 10.82 9.41
C GLY A 44 -27.42 9.80 9.89
N ILE A 45 -26.55 10.18 10.83
CA ILE A 45 -25.80 9.24 11.67
C ILE A 45 -26.24 9.50 13.11
N LEU A 46 -26.90 8.52 13.72
CA LEU A 46 -27.20 8.50 15.15
C LEU A 46 -25.94 8.10 15.95
N PRO A 47 -25.66 8.72 17.12
CA PRO A 47 -24.58 8.28 17.98
C PRO A 47 -25.03 7.06 18.81
N TYR A 48 -24.19 6.01 18.83
CA TYR A 48 -24.37 4.87 19.72
C TYR A 48 -23.87 5.23 21.13
N ARG A 49 -24.78 5.23 22.11
CA ARG A 49 -24.49 5.32 23.55
C ARG A 49 -24.22 3.91 24.08
N SER A 50 -23.03 3.70 24.64
CA SER A 50 -22.70 2.48 25.38
C SER A 50 -23.29 2.55 26.79
N THR A 51 -24.24 1.68 27.08
CA THR A 51 -24.64 1.35 28.46
C THR A 51 -24.09 -0.03 28.81
N THR A 52 -23.21 -0.07 29.79
CA THR A 52 -22.68 -1.30 30.37
C THR A 52 -23.74 -1.97 31.25
N HIS A 53 -24.26 -3.11 30.82
CA HIS A 53 -24.92 -4.07 31.70
C HIS A 53 -24.08 -5.35 31.74
N LYS A 54 -23.69 -5.76 32.96
CA LYS A 54 -23.22 -7.11 33.26
C LYS A 54 -24.38 -8.08 33.04
N GLN A 55 -24.20 -9.10 32.22
CA GLN A 55 -25.08 -10.25 32.19
C GLN A 55 -24.28 -11.55 32.09
N GLU A 56 -24.78 -12.53 32.84
CA GLU A 56 -24.18 -13.80 33.19
C GLU A 56 -24.07 -14.78 32.00
N THR A 57 -23.12 -15.69 32.15
CA THR A 57 -22.71 -16.73 31.22
C THR A 57 -23.83 -17.74 30.96
N THR A 58 -24.27 -17.86 29.70
CA THR A 58 -24.84 -19.10 29.16
C THR A 58 -24.21 -19.40 27.80
N ASN A 59 -23.66 -20.61 27.69
CA ASN A 59 -23.08 -21.16 26.46
C ASN A 59 -24.16 -21.39 25.40
N SER A 60 -24.39 -20.39 24.56
CA SER A 60 -25.05 -20.59 23.27
C SER A 60 -24.04 -20.28 22.15
N LYS A 61 -23.92 -21.17 21.17
CA LYS A 61 -23.17 -20.91 19.94
C LYS A 61 -23.89 -19.75 19.22
N ILE A 62 -23.42 -18.53 19.44
CA ILE A 62 -23.89 -17.37 18.69
C ILE A 62 -23.33 -17.51 17.28
N ASP A 63 -24.22 -17.77 16.32
CA ASP A 63 -23.91 -17.77 14.90
C ASP A 63 -23.80 -16.31 14.45
N VAL A 64 -22.61 -15.74 14.65
CA VAL A 64 -22.35 -14.32 14.37
C VAL A 64 -22.17 -14.12 12.87
N LYS A 65 -23.25 -13.72 12.19
CA LYS A 65 -23.19 -13.34 10.77
C LYS A 65 -22.23 -12.14 10.60
N PRO A 66 -21.34 -12.15 9.59
CA PRO A 66 -20.45 -11.03 9.33
C PRO A 66 -21.24 -9.77 8.98
N ALA A 67 -20.84 -8.63 9.54
CA ALA A 67 -21.41 -7.34 9.18
C ALA A 67 -20.87 -6.94 7.80
N ILE A 68 -21.77 -6.81 6.83
CA ILE A 68 -21.47 -6.27 5.50
C ILE A 68 -21.76 -4.77 5.55
N PHE A 69 -20.73 -3.94 5.42
CA PHE A 69 -20.92 -2.51 5.24
C PHE A 69 -20.90 -2.19 3.75
N GLN A 70 -21.99 -1.58 3.28
CA GLN A 70 -22.07 -1.08 1.92
C GLN A 70 -21.39 0.29 1.89
N LEU A 71 -20.24 0.36 1.21
CA LEU A 71 -19.55 1.62 0.95
C LEU A 71 -20.12 2.23 -0.34
N SER A 72 -20.03 3.55 -0.49
CA SER A 72 -20.49 4.24 -1.70
C SER A 72 -19.88 3.62 -2.97
N HIS A 73 -20.64 3.51 -4.06
CA HIS A 73 -20.24 2.95 -5.36
C HIS A 73 -20.12 1.40 -5.44
N GLY A 74 -20.97 0.65 -4.73
CA GLY A 74 -21.06 -0.82 -4.90
C GLY A 74 -19.92 -1.61 -4.26
N GLN A 75 -19.16 -0.99 -3.36
CA GLN A 75 -18.10 -1.63 -2.59
C GLN A 75 -18.68 -2.34 -1.36
N HIS A 76 -18.23 -3.57 -1.10
CA HIS A 76 -18.62 -4.34 0.08
C HIS A 76 -17.43 -4.48 1.03
N ALA A 77 -17.59 -3.99 2.26
CA ALA A 77 -16.69 -4.32 3.35
C ALA A 77 -17.27 -5.51 4.12
N VAL A 78 -16.49 -6.58 4.24
CA VAL A 78 -16.85 -7.74 5.06
C VAL A 78 -16.03 -7.61 6.35
N VAL A 79 -16.70 -7.25 7.43
CA VAL A 79 -16.08 -7.32 8.76
C VAL A 79 -16.32 -8.71 9.30
N ASN A 80 -15.28 -9.55 9.23
CA ASN A 80 -15.29 -10.81 9.95
C ASN A 80 -15.01 -10.50 11.43
N ASN A 81 -15.97 -10.80 12.32
CA ASN A 81 -15.87 -10.55 13.75
C ASN A 81 -14.74 -11.33 14.45
N GLN A 82 -14.12 -12.29 13.77
CA GLN A 82 -12.90 -12.97 14.24
C GLN A 82 -11.61 -12.30 13.77
N SER A 83 -11.66 -11.42 12.75
CA SER A 83 -10.48 -10.72 12.25
C SER A 83 -10.32 -9.37 12.92
N LYS A 84 -9.10 -9.05 13.37
CA LYS A 84 -8.73 -7.74 13.94
C LYS A 84 -8.83 -6.57 12.95
N TYR A 85 -9.06 -6.87 11.67
CA TYR A 85 -8.98 -5.91 10.56
C TYR A 85 -10.22 -6.00 9.68
N ALA A 86 -10.67 -4.86 9.15
CA ALA A 86 -11.71 -4.85 8.15
C ALA A 86 -11.15 -5.31 6.80
N LEU A 87 -11.80 -6.28 6.17
CA LEU A 87 -11.56 -6.66 4.79
C LEU A 87 -12.50 -5.84 3.91
N ILE A 88 -11.95 -4.97 3.08
CA ILE A 88 -12.70 -4.20 2.10
C ILE A 88 -12.32 -4.73 0.72
N VAL A 89 -13.25 -5.42 0.07
CA VAL A 89 -13.07 -5.87 -1.32
C VAL A 89 -13.71 -4.82 -2.21
N SER A 90 -12.87 -4.04 -2.88
CA SER A 90 -13.37 -3.01 -3.80
C SER A 90 -13.63 -3.57 -5.19
N THR A 91 -12.80 -4.52 -5.64
CA THR A 91 -12.89 -5.21 -6.94
C THR A 91 -12.17 -6.56 -6.83
N PRO A 92 -12.34 -7.51 -7.77
CA PRO A 92 -11.53 -8.73 -7.81
C PRO A 92 -10.01 -8.47 -7.84
N CYS A 93 -9.62 -7.27 -8.28
CA CYS A 93 -8.23 -6.86 -8.43
C CYS A 93 -7.67 -6.09 -7.23
N LEU A 94 -8.52 -5.67 -6.28
CA LEU A 94 -8.13 -4.82 -5.16
C LEU A 94 -8.68 -5.35 -3.83
N VAL A 95 -7.78 -5.72 -2.94
CA VAL A 95 -8.11 -6.13 -1.57
C VAL A 95 -7.46 -5.19 -0.57
N ILE A 96 -8.27 -4.60 0.30
CA ILE A 96 -7.79 -3.66 1.32
C ILE A 96 -7.99 -4.29 2.68
N LEU A 97 -6.91 -4.34 3.46
CA LEU A 97 -6.90 -4.73 4.86
C LEU A 97 -6.59 -3.48 5.68
N ALA A 98 -7.54 -3.05 6.50
CA ALA A 98 -7.38 -1.82 7.27
C ALA A 98 -7.86 -1.99 8.71
N GLY A 99 -7.10 -1.42 9.64
CA GLY A 99 -7.61 -1.04 10.97
C GLY A 99 -8.44 0.25 10.90
N LYS A 100 -8.78 0.79 12.06
CA LYS A 100 -9.47 2.09 12.16
C LYS A 100 -8.59 3.19 11.55
N GLN A 101 -9.12 3.92 10.56
CA GLN A 101 -8.45 5.09 9.99
C GLN A 101 -8.64 6.29 10.93
N SER A 102 -7.61 6.62 11.70
CA SER A 102 -7.60 7.82 12.57
C SER A 102 -6.61 8.89 12.14
N ASP A 103 -5.63 8.53 11.31
CA ASP A 103 -4.53 9.43 10.98
C ASP A 103 -4.91 10.42 9.89
N THR A 104 -4.33 11.62 9.96
CA THR A 104 -4.51 12.68 8.97
C THR A 104 -3.37 12.74 7.95
N ARG A 105 -2.28 12.00 8.19
CA ARG A 105 -1.08 11.97 7.35
C ARG A 105 -0.67 10.52 7.12
N TYR A 106 -0.36 10.15 5.88
CA TYR A 106 0.06 8.78 5.54
C TYR A 106 1.34 8.78 4.72
N ALA A 107 2.28 7.93 5.11
CA ALA A 107 3.40 7.52 4.28
C ALA A 107 2.97 6.35 3.38
N VAL A 108 3.28 6.44 2.10
CA VAL A 108 2.83 5.52 1.06
C VAL A 108 4.05 4.83 0.46
N PHE A 109 4.17 3.53 0.69
CA PHE A 109 5.25 2.72 0.15
C PHE A 109 4.73 1.38 -0.34
N SER A 110 5.56 0.64 -1.05
CA SER A 110 5.14 -0.56 -1.76
C SER A 110 6.14 -1.70 -1.66
N ALA A 111 5.64 -2.91 -1.87
CA ALA A 111 6.42 -4.11 -2.07
C ALA A 111 5.82 -4.95 -3.20
N ASN A 112 6.61 -5.89 -3.70
CA ASN A 112 6.20 -6.89 -4.68
C ASN A 112 6.36 -8.31 -4.10
N TRP A 113 5.86 -9.29 -4.84
CA TRP A 113 5.84 -10.71 -4.46
C TRP A 113 6.95 -11.55 -5.13
N ASP A 114 7.69 -11.01 -6.09
CA ASP A 114 8.62 -11.79 -6.93
C ASP A 114 9.84 -12.33 -6.16
N GLY A 115 10.31 -13.53 -6.50
CA GLY A 115 11.55 -14.15 -5.99
C GLY A 115 11.88 -13.88 -4.51
N ASP A 116 13.08 -13.35 -4.26
CA ASP A 116 13.62 -12.99 -2.95
C ASP A 116 13.08 -11.66 -2.38
N SER A 117 11.97 -11.11 -2.90
CA SER A 117 11.35 -9.86 -2.42
C SER A 117 11.03 -9.85 -0.94
N TYR A 118 10.88 -11.01 -0.28
CA TYR A 118 10.69 -11.09 1.17
C TYR A 118 11.83 -10.41 1.95
N ARG A 119 13.05 -10.35 1.38
CA ARG A 119 14.19 -9.64 1.98
C ARG A 119 13.96 -8.14 2.05
N TYR A 120 13.30 -7.56 1.05
CA TYR A 120 12.90 -6.16 1.03
C TYR A 120 11.63 -5.94 1.86
N SER A 121 10.64 -6.84 1.73
CA SER A 121 9.38 -6.79 2.48
C SER A 121 9.55 -6.96 3.99
N PHE A 122 10.66 -7.55 4.46
CA PHE A 122 11.06 -7.53 5.87
C PHE A 122 10.99 -6.13 6.51
N MET A 123 11.23 -5.09 5.70
CA MET A 123 11.24 -3.72 6.20
C MET A 123 9.85 -3.15 6.46
N LEU A 124 8.78 -3.72 5.89
CA LEU A 124 7.43 -3.12 5.92
C LEU A 124 6.94 -2.76 7.33
N PRO A 125 6.93 -3.67 8.32
CA PRO A 125 6.44 -3.31 9.65
C PRO A 125 7.37 -2.33 10.37
N LEU A 126 8.69 -2.43 10.15
CA LEU A 126 9.67 -1.52 10.75
C LEU A 126 9.50 -0.09 10.20
N THR A 127 9.29 0.03 8.89
CA THR A 127 9.05 1.31 8.22
C THR A 127 7.71 1.91 8.63
N THR A 128 6.67 1.10 8.81
CA THR A 128 5.40 1.55 9.41
C THR A 128 5.62 2.16 10.79
N MET A 129 6.41 1.51 11.65
CA MET A 129 6.74 2.06 12.98
C MET A 129 7.55 3.36 12.90
N ALA A 130 8.51 3.44 11.98
CA ALA A 130 9.36 4.61 11.83
C ALA A 130 8.55 5.86 11.44
N TRP A 131 7.60 5.72 10.52
CA TRP A 131 6.68 6.79 10.12
C TRP A 131 5.65 7.12 11.21
N ARG A 132 5.10 6.11 11.89
CA ARG A 132 4.15 6.33 12.99
C ARG A 132 4.74 7.15 14.12
N ARG A 133 6.03 6.97 14.42
CA ARG A 133 6.76 7.75 15.43
C ARG A 133 6.68 9.26 15.20
N ILE A 134 6.65 9.69 13.95
CA ILE A 134 6.55 11.12 13.57
C ILE A 134 5.13 11.53 13.15
N GLY A 135 4.12 10.75 13.55
CA GLY A 135 2.70 11.09 13.35
C GLY A 135 2.18 10.84 11.93
N TYR A 136 2.77 9.90 11.18
CA TYR A 136 2.26 9.41 9.90
C TYR A 136 1.74 7.98 10.04
N GLY A 137 0.48 7.74 9.66
CA GLY A 137 0.00 6.41 9.33
C GLY A 137 0.73 5.84 8.12
N SER A 138 0.51 4.58 7.79
CA SER A 138 1.14 3.95 6.61
C SER A 138 0.11 3.31 5.69
N VAL A 139 0.27 3.54 4.39
CA VAL A 139 -0.38 2.77 3.33
C VAL A 139 0.69 1.95 2.62
N VAL A 140 0.50 0.64 2.63
CA VAL A 140 1.43 -0.33 2.05
C VAL A 140 0.77 -1.00 0.86
N LEU A 141 1.25 -0.73 -0.34
CA LEU A 141 0.77 -1.34 -1.57
C LEU A 141 1.58 -2.60 -1.87
N ILE A 142 0.92 -3.74 -1.97
CA ILE A 142 1.54 -5.02 -2.26
C ILE A 142 1.09 -5.47 -3.64
N VAL A 143 2.03 -5.58 -4.57
CA VAL A 143 1.76 -6.20 -5.87
C VAL A 143 1.85 -7.71 -5.72
N GLY A 144 0.70 -8.38 -5.86
CA GLY A 144 0.57 -9.82 -5.67
C GLY A 144 -0.81 -10.22 -5.15
N ASN A 145 -0.94 -11.51 -4.87
CA ASN A 145 -2.18 -12.11 -4.38
C ASN A 145 -2.15 -12.27 -2.86
N LEU A 146 -3.25 -11.93 -2.18
CA LEU A 146 -3.36 -12.02 -0.71
C LEU A 146 -3.20 -13.47 -0.22
N GLN A 147 -3.82 -14.43 -0.89
CA GLN A 147 -3.75 -15.84 -0.52
C GLN A 147 -2.32 -16.37 -0.58
N ASN A 148 -1.57 -15.96 -1.62
CA ASN A 148 -0.15 -16.30 -1.73
C ASN A 148 0.67 -15.76 -0.55
N TRP A 149 0.42 -14.51 -0.13
CA TRP A 149 1.05 -13.94 1.07
C TRP A 149 0.68 -14.69 2.34
N ARG A 150 -0.58 -15.07 2.53
CA ARG A 150 -1.04 -15.80 3.71
C ARG A 150 -0.54 -17.24 3.77
N ASN A 151 -0.43 -17.91 2.63
CA ASN A 151 0.02 -19.30 2.55
C ASN A 151 1.55 -19.46 2.75
N ASN A 152 2.33 -18.40 2.57
CA ASN A 152 3.76 -18.43 2.85
C ASN A 152 4.03 -17.95 4.29
N PRO A 153 4.60 -18.79 5.19
CA PRO A 153 4.76 -18.43 6.61
C PRO A 153 5.54 -17.14 6.85
N THR A 154 6.64 -16.92 6.11
CA THR A 154 7.49 -15.73 6.23
C THR A 154 6.74 -14.47 5.80
N ARG A 155 6.06 -14.52 4.66
CA ARG A 155 5.30 -13.37 4.13
C ARG A 155 4.04 -13.10 4.94
N ASN A 156 3.36 -14.13 5.42
CA ASN A 156 2.25 -13.99 6.34
C ASN A 156 2.71 -13.31 7.64
N TYR A 157 3.86 -13.71 8.18
CA TYR A 157 4.42 -13.06 9.36
C TYR A 157 4.76 -11.57 9.12
N ILE A 158 5.32 -11.22 7.97
CA ILE A 158 5.52 -9.82 7.56
C ILE A 158 4.18 -9.07 7.50
N LEU A 159 3.17 -9.64 6.82
CA LEU A 159 1.86 -9.03 6.63
C LEU A 159 1.17 -8.77 7.96
N GLU A 160 1.05 -9.79 8.81
CA GLU A 160 0.40 -9.68 10.11
C GLU A 160 1.14 -8.69 11.01
N SER A 161 2.47 -8.68 10.99
CA SER A 161 3.27 -7.69 11.72
C SER A 161 3.02 -6.27 11.19
N THR A 162 2.87 -6.10 9.88
CA THR A 162 2.62 -4.80 9.24
C THR A 162 1.24 -4.26 9.64
N LEU A 163 0.23 -5.12 9.63
CA LEU A 163 -1.12 -4.81 10.08
C LEU A 163 -1.17 -4.52 11.59
N GLU A 164 -0.42 -5.28 12.41
CA GLU A 164 -0.30 -5.05 13.87
C GLU A 164 0.20 -3.64 14.17
N LYS A 165 1.08 -3.09 13.32
CA LYS A 165 1.61 -1.72 13.47
C LYS A 165 0.68 -0.63 12.95
N GLY A 166 -0.51 -1.00 12.48
CA GLY A 166 -1.58 -0.08 12.10
C GLY A 166 -1.53 0.35 10.64
N ALA A 167 -0.79 -0.34 9.79
CA ALA A 167 -0.78 -0.04 8.36
C ALA A 167 -2.12 -0.39 7.69
N ILE A 168 -2.50 0.41 6.70
CA ILE A 168 -3.48 0.03 5.67
C ILE A 168 -2.72 -0.74 4.60
N VAL A 169 -3.07 -2.00 4.35
CA VAL A 169 -2.43 -2.82 3.31
C VAL A 169 -3.38 -2.98 2.13
N VAL A 170 -2.87 -2.68 0.94
CA VAL A 170 -3.62 -2.72 -0.32
C VAL A 170 -2.96 -3.72 -1.26
N PHE A 171 -3.65 -4.81 -1.58
CA PHE A 171 -3.18 -5.79 -2.56
C PHE A 171 -3.65 -5.42 -3.96
N LEU A 172 -2.68 -5.26 -4.87
CA LEU A 172 -2.90 -5.13 -6.30
C LEU A 172 -2.76 -6.52 -6.94
N GLN A 173 -3.90 -7.17 -7.14
CA GLN A 173 -3.98 -8.54 -7.64
C GLN A 173 -4.01 -8.59 -9.16
N GLY A 174 -3.73 -9.77 -9.72
CA GLY A 174 -3.85 -10.03 -11.16
C GLY A 174 -2.72 -9.47 -12.03
N ALA A 175 -1.71 -8.85 -11.42
CA ALA A 175 -0.54 -8.35 -12.11
C ALA A 175 0.34 -9.50 -12.67
N PRO A 176 0.78 -9.43 -13.94
CA PRO A 176 1.82 -10.32 -14.44
C PRO A 176 3.11 -10.15 -13.63
N ALA A 177 3.77 -11.28 -13.30
CA ALA A 177 4.99 -11.28 -12.48
C ALA A 177 6.11 -10.39 -13.08
N VAL A 178 6.23 -10.38 -14.42
CA VAL A 178 7.20 -9.57 -15.17
C VAL A 178 7.07 -8.07 -14.89
N ASN A 179 5.88 -7.59 -14.55
CA ASN A 179 5.63 -6.19 -14.27
C ASN A 179 5.68 -5.86 -12.78
N SER A 180 5.90 -6.83 -11.89
CA SER A 180 5.67 -6.65 -10.46
C SER A 180 6.56 -5.57 -9.82
N VAL A 181 7.83 -5.47 -10.21
CA VAL A 181 8.74 -4.40 -9.79
C VAL A 181 8.23 -3.03 -10.24
N MET A 182 8.00 -2.84 -11.54
CA MET A 182 7.47 -1.59 -12.10
C MET A 182 6.15 -1.19 -11.43
N LEU A 183 5.23 -2.14 -11.29
CA LEU A 183 3.94 -1.91 -10.65
C LEU A 183 4.09 -1.48 -9.21
N SER A 184 5.01 -2.10 -8.46
CA SER A 184 5.25 -1.70 -7.07
C SER A 184 5.70 -0.23 -7.03
N GLN A 185 6.65 0.14 -7.87
CA GLN A 185 7.14 1.52 -7.99
C GLN A 185 6.02 2.53 -8.30
N ILE A 186 5.27 2.31 -9.39
CA ILE A 186 4.23 3.25 -9.87
C ILE A 186 3.04 3.29 -8.91
N SER A 187 2.66 2.17 -8.30
CA SER A 187 1.44 2.06 -7.50
C SER A 187 1.33 3.07 -6.36
N ARG A 188 2.47 3.50 -5.80
CA ARG A 188 2.52 4.48 -4.70
C ARG A 188 1.95 5.83 -5.09
N LEU A 189 2.09 6.23 -6.36
CA LEU A 189 1.50 7.45 -6.91
C LEU A 189 -0.04 7.39 -6.94
N LEU A 190 -0.59 6.20 -6.81
CA LEU A 190 -2.00 5.89 -7.08
C LEU A 190 -2.77 5.50 -5.82
N ALA A 191 -2.13 5.54 -4.64
CA ALA A 191 -2.77 5.20 -3.38
C ALA A 191 -4.05 6.03 -3.11
N ALA A 192 -4.05 7.30 -3.51
CA ALA A 192 -5.20 8.20 -3.41
C ALA A 192 -6.43 7.76 -4.23
N ALA A 193 -6.22 6.93 -5.24
CA ALA A 193 -7.28 6.33 -6.06
C ALA A 193 -7.76 4.98 -5.51
N PHE A 194 -6.89 4.22 -4.87
CA PHE A 194 -7.22 2.88 -4.35
C PHE A 194 -7.83 2.89 -2.95
N VAL A 195 -7.34 3.76 -2.07
CA VAL A 195 -7.77 3.77 -0.67
C VAL A 195 -9.04 4.63 -0.54
N PRO A 196 -10.13 4.11 0.06
CA PRO A 196 -11.37 4.83 0.28
C PRO A 196 -11.23 5.82 1.45
N PHE A 197 -10.27 6.73 1.35
CA PHE A 197 -10.06 7.77 2.34
C PHE A 197 -11.29 8.66 2.47
N ASN A 198 -11.63 9.01 3.71
CA ASN A 198 -12.67 9.99 4.01
C ASN A 198 -12.29 11.35 3.42
N SER A 199 -13.02 11.78 2.38
CA SER A 199 -12.77 13.04 1.67
C SER A 199 -13.05 14.29 2.50
N LYS A 200 -13.75 14.16 3.64
CA LYS A 200 -13.99 15.29 4.56
C LYS A 200 -12.77 15.60 5.42
N LEU A 201 -11.78 14.71 5.47
CA LEU A 201 -10.56 14.92 6.22
C LEU A 201 -9.52 15.64 5.32
N ASN A 202 -8.82 16.61 5.90
CA ASN A 202 -7.67 17.26 5.26
C ASN A 202 -6.46 16.32 5.32
N LEU A 203 -6.50 15.26 4.51
CA LEU A 203 -5.49 14.21 4.50
C LEU A 203 -4.27 14.61 3.68
N VAL A 204 -3.10 14.25 4.17
CA VAL A 204 -1.82 14.41 3.46
C VAL A 204 -1.22 13.04 3.17
N LEU A 205 -0.76 12.85 1.94
CA LEU A 205 -0.04 11.64 1.53
C LEU A 205 1.38 12.01 1.12
N LEU A 206 2.33 11.21 1.59
CA LEU A 206 3.74 11.26 1.25
C LEU A 206 4.12 9.96 0.56
N THR A 207 4.76 10.00 -0.60
CA THR A 207 5.35 8.79 -1.20
C THR A 207 6.73 8.54 -0.62
N THR A 208 7.05 7.27 -0.31
CA THR A 208 8.36 6.85 0.20
C THR A 208 8.74 5.43 -0.25
N ASP A 209 10.00 5.05 -0.06
CA ASP A 209 10.46 3.67 -0.19
C ASP A 209 10.29 2.92 1.13
N ALA A 210 10.16 1.59 1.08
CA ALA A 210 10.08 0.76 2.26
C ALA A 210 11.40 0.71 3.05
N ASP A 211 12.50 1.22 2.50
CA ASP A 211 13.82 1.27 3.12
C ASP A 211 14.25 2.69 3.53
N ILE A 212 13.31 3.64 3.62
CA ILE A 212 13.55 5.03 4.06
C ILE A 212 12.83 5.29 5.37
N TRP A 213 13.59 5.55 6.43
CA TRP A 213 13.07 5.85 7.77
C TRP A 213 13.21 7.33 8.10
N PRO A 214 12.15 8.03 8.54
CA PRO A 214 12.22 9.44 8.85
C PRO A 214 12.97 9.69 10.16
N GLY A 215 13.85 10.70 10.14
CA GLY A 215 14.59 11.19 11.30
C GLY A 215 13.79 12.19 12.13
N ASN A 216 13.09 13.13 11.47
CA ASN A 216 12.29 14.16 12.12
C ASN A 216 10.98 14.46 11.36
N GLU A 217 9.99 15.02 12.07
CA GLU A 217 8.67 15.36 11.52
C GLU A 217 8.70 16.61 10.63
N THR A 218 9.41 17.66 11.04
CA THR A 218 9.38 18.99 10.41
C THR A 218 9.80 18.97 8.93
N ALA A 219 10.66 18.03 8.53
CA ALA A 219 11.06 17.86 7.14
C ALA A 219 9.89 17.48 6.22
N TYR A 220 8.80 16.94 6.76
CA TYR A 220 7.68 16.36 6.00
C TYR A 220 6.39 17.18 6.05
N GLU A 221 6.42 18.33 6.71
CA GLU A 221 5.28 19.25 6.72
C GLU A 221 5.14 19.99 5.39
N LEU A 222 3.89 20.22 4.98
CA LEU A 222 3.57 21.16 3.90
C LEU A 222 3.76 22.59 4.44
N PRO A 223 4.57 23.44 3.79
CA PRO A 223 5.01 24.71 4.35
C PRO A 223 3.90 25.77 4.47
N SER A 224 2.84 25.68 3.64
CA SER A 224 1.69 26.58 3.73
C SER A 224 0.47 26.00 3.01
N LYS A 225 -0.72 26.58 3.25
CA LYS A 225 -1.95 26.23 2.52
C LYS A 225 -1.89 26.57 1.02
N LEU A 226 -0.98 27.45 0.61
CA LEU A 226 -0.78 27.84 -0.78
C LEU A 226 0.06 26.82 -1.56
N VAL A 227 0.83 25.99 -0.85
CA VAL A 227 1.63 24.92 -1.46
C VAL A 227 0.80 23.64 -1.52
N SER A 228 0.51 23.21 -2.74
CA SER A 228 -0.24 21.97 -3.00
C SER A 228 0.65 20.74 -2.98
N ILE A 229 1.92 20.89 -3.38
CA ILE A 229 2.91 19.81 -3.48
C ILE A 229 4.24 20.28 -2.91
N LYS A 230 4.86 19.46 -2.05
CA LYS A 230 6.26 19.61 -1.64
C LYS A 230 7.05 18.44 -2.18
N VAL A 231 8.12 18.75 -2.92
CA VAL A 231 9.10 17.78 -3.41
C VAL A 231 10.37 18.00 -2.63
N THR A 232 10.73 17.06 -1.75
CA THR A 232 12.04 17.13 -1.08
C THR A 232 13.09 16.38 -1.89
N ASN A 233 14.35 16.77 -1.71
CA ASN A 233 15.46 16.29 -2.50
C ASN A 233 15.26 16.53 -4.01
N ALA A 234 14.65 17.65 -4.37
CA ALA A 234 14.18 17.94 -5.74
C ALA A 234 15.29 18.01 -6.79
N PHE A 235 16.54 18.19 -6.37
CA PHE A 235 17.70 18.42 -7.25
C PHE A 235 18.73 17.28 -7.21
N CYS A 236 18.44 16.13 -6.60
CA CYS A 236 19.42 15.03 -6.58
C CYS A 236 19.49 14.24 -7.88
N CYS A 237 18.39 14.23 -8.63
CA CYS A 237 18.29 13.46 -9.86
C CYS A 237 18.59 14.38 -11.05
N GLY A 238 19.06 13.79 -12.14
CA GLY A 238 19.29 14.52 -13.39
C GLY A 238 17.98 14.93 -14.09
N LYS A 239 18.10 15.28 -15.37
CA LYS A 239 16.95 15.49 -16.25
C LYS A 239 16.74 14.27 -17.14
N PHE A 240 15.52 14.09 -17.62
CA PHE A 240 15.19 13.11 -18.67
C PHE A 240 14.33 13.77 -19.74
N ASN A 241 14.35 13.21 -20.95
CA ASN A 241 13.53 13.69 -22.06
C ASN A 241 12.33 12.78 -22.28
N HIS A 242 11.16 13.37 -22.46
CA HIS A 242 9.93 12.65 -22.79
C HIS A 242 9.10 13.47 -23.78
N LYS A 243 8.75 12.87 -24.93
CA LYS A 243 7.96 13.51 -26.00
C LYS A 243 8.48 14.92 -26.38
N GLY A 244 9.79 15.04 -26.56
CA GLY A 244 10.46 16.29 -26.94
C GLY A 244 10.62 17.33 -25.82
N THR A 245 10.17 17.03 -24.60
CA THR A 245 10.29 17.94 -23.45
C THR A 245 11.28 17.40 -22.43
N SER A 246 12.14 18.27 -21.88
CA SER A 246 13.07 17.93 -20.80
C SER A 246 12.43 18.17 -19.43
N TYR A 247 12.45 17.17 -18.57
CA TYR A 247 11.87 17.20 -17.23
C TYR A 247 12.95 17.02 -16.18
N GLN A 248 12.87 17.79 -15.10
CA GLN A 248 13.62 17.52 -13.87
C GLN A 248 13.07 16.24 -13.26
N MET A 249 13.94 15.23 -13.04
CA MET A 249 13.53 14.01 -12.36
C MET A 249 13.45 14.27 -10.86
N TYR A 250 12.38 13.80 -10.21
CA TYR A 250 12.20 13.88 -8.76
C TYR A 250 12.25 12.50 -8.13
N PRO A 251 12.97 12.33 -7.00
CA PRO A 251 13.00 11.05 -6.29
C PRO A 251 11.62 10.76 -5.67
N MET A 252 11.17 9.52 -5.79
CA MET A 252 9.88 9.09 -5.26
C MET A 252 9.81 8.99 -3.73
N THR A 253 10.94 9.17 -3.05
CA THR A 253 11.04 8.96 -1.61
C THR A 253 10.41 10.07 -0.77
N ASN A 254 10.05 11.21 -1.37
CA ASN A 254 9.66 12.39 -0.61
C ASN A 254 8.73 13.38 -1.37
N ILE A 255 7.69 12.88 -2.03
CA ILE A 255 6.68 13.73 -2.68
C ILE A 255 5.44 13.79 -1.78
N ILE A 256 5.07 15.00 -1.36
CA ILE A 256 4.02 15.25 -0.38
C ILE A 256 2.95 16.11 -1.02
N ALA A 257 1.69 15.69 -0.91
CA ALA A 257 0.56 16.50 -1.30
C ALA A 257 -0.68 16.12 -0.49
N ASN A 258 -1.66 17.02 -0.42
CA ASN A 258 -2.95 16.66 0.15
C ASN A 258 -3.70 15.67 -0.77
N LEU A 259 -4.67 14.95 -0.20
CA LEU A 259 -5.44 13.92 -0.92
C LEU A 259 -6.18 14.47 -2.14
N THR A 260 -6.71 15.69 -2.05
CA THR A 260 -7.43 16.33 -3.16
C THR A 260 -6.50 16.59 -4.33
N THR A 261 -5.32 17.14 -4.08
CA THR A 261 -4.27 17.38 -5.07
C THR A 261 -3.83 16.07 -5.73
N TRP A 262 -3.56 15.01 -4.96
CA TRP A 262 -3.24 13.70 -5.51
C TRP A 262 -4.35 13.17 -6.44
N ARG A 263 -5.61 13.22 -6.01
CA ARG A 263 -6.75 12.76 -6.82
C ARG A 263 -6.90 13.57 -8.10
N MET A 264 -6.72 14.89 -8.05
CA MET A 264 -6.78 15.75 -9.23
C MET A 264 -5.65 15.46 -10.20
N MET A 265 -4.41 15.32 -9.73
CA MET A 265 -3.26 14.93 -10.56
C MET A 265 -3.52 13.59 -11.27
N ILE A 266 -3.97 12.57 -10.54
CA ILE A 266 -4.29 11.26 -11.12
C ILE A 266 -5.36 11.40 -12.20
N ARG A 267 -6.48 12.07 -11.92
CA ARG A 267 -7.61 12.22 -12.85
C ARG A 267 -7.25 12.96 -14.14
N ARG A 268 -6.27 13.86 -14.12
CA ARG A 268 -5.80 14.57 -15.32
C ARG A 268 -5.06 13.65 -16.30
N HIS A 269 -4.47 12.57 -15.81
CA HIS A 269 -3.63 11.66 -16.63
C HIS A 269 -4.25 10.27 -16.83
N ILE A 270 -5.11 9.85 -15.90
CA ILE A 270 -5.72 8.53 -15.85
C ILE A 270 -7.21 8.71 -15.53
N SER A 271 -8.06 8.42 -16.53
CA SER A 271 -9.51 8.54 -16.41
C SER A 271 -10.11 7.56 -15.40
N THR A 272 -9.63 6.32 -15.43
CA THR A 272 -10.13 5.22 -14.60
C THR A 272 -8.96 4.34 -14.18
N ILE A 273 -8.89 4.04 -12.88
CA ILE A 273 -7.94 3.08 -12.35
C ILE A 273 -8.62 2.21 -11.31
N SER A 274 -8.61 0.91 -11.56
CA SER A 274 -9.34 -0.10 -10.78
C SER A 274 -8.49 -1.32 -10.46
N CYS A 275 -7.43 -1.56 -11.24
CA CYS A 275 -6.59 -2.74 -11.12
C CYS A 275 -5.14 -2.49 -11.57
N ALA A 276 -4.28 -3.50 -11.37
CA ALA A 276 -2.90 -3.47 -11.84
C ALA A 276 -2.78 -3.34 -13.37
N ASN A 277 -3.70 -3.94 -14.14
CA ASN A 277 -3.66 -3.88 -15.61
C ASN A 277 -3.91 -2.46 -16.14
N ASP A 278 -4.69 -1.64 -15.42
CA ASP A 278 -4.89 -0.23 -15.79
C ASP A 278 -3.57 0.55 -15.66
N ILE A 279 -2.77 0.26 -14.62
CA ILE A 279 -1.43 0.84 -14.44
C ILE A 279 -0.51 0.42 -15.58
N VAL A 280 -0.48 -0.86 -15.94
CA VAL A 280 0.33 -1.36 -17.06
C VAL A 280 -0.09 -0.71 -18.36
N THR A 281 -1.40 -0.61 -18.63
CA THR A 281 -1.95 0.01 -19.83
C THR A 281 -1.56 1.48 -19.93
N TYR A 282 -1.70 2.22 -18.82
CA TYR A 282 -1.24 3.60 -18.73
C TYR A 282 0.27 3.72 -19.01
N ALA A 283 1.09 2.93 -18.32
CA ALA A 283 2.54 2.98 -18.47
C ALA A 283 2.98 2.62 -19.90
N LYS A 284 2.34 1.63 -20.54
CA LYS A 284 2.59 1.25 -21.93
C LYS A 284 2.19 2.36 -22.91
N ARG A 285 1.08 3.04 -22.66
CA ARG A 285 0.66 4.19 -23.49
C ARG A 285 1.66 5.34 -23.39
N GLU A 286 2.16 5.63 -22.19
CA GLU A 286 3.07 6.75 -21.98
C GLU A 286 4.51 6.45 -22.41
N PHE A 287 5.03 5.26 -22.10
CA PHE A 287 6.46 4.92 -22.25
C PHE A 287 6.73 3.76 -23.22
N GLY A 288 5.70 3.28 -23.91
CA GLY A 288 5.83 2.24 -24.93
C GLY A 288 6.36 0.92 -24.35
N SER A 289 7.29 0.29 -25.08
CA SER A 289 7.82 -1.03 -24.72
C SER A 289 8.66 -1.03 -23.43
N ILE A 290 9.11 0.12 -22.93
CA ILE A 290 9.89 0.21 -21.68
C ILE A 290 9.04 -0.29 -20.50
N ALA A 291 7.74 0.02 -20.49
CA ALA A 291 6.82 -0.37 -19.41
C ALA A 291 6.50 -1.87 -19.35
N THR A 292 6.85 -2.65 -20.38
CA THR A 292 6.56 -4.08 -20.45
C THR A 292 7.81 -4.95 -20.30
N ARG A 293 9.00 -4.35 -20.17
CA ARG A 293 10.25 -5.09 -20.00
C ARG A 293 10.46 -5.47 -18.53
N VAL A 294 11.25 -6.51 -18.31
CA VAL A 294 11.79 -6.83 -16.98
C VAL A 294 12.55 -5.63 -16.47
N VAL A 295 12.21 -5.17 -15.27
CA VAL A 295 12.90 -4.05 -14.62
C VAL A 295 14.15 -4.57 -13.92
N HIS A 296 15.30 -3.97 -14.25
CA HIS A 296 16.56 -4.22 -13.55
C HIS A 296 16.94 -2.99 -12.75
N LYS A 297 17.20 -3.17 -11.45
CA LYS A 297 17.56 -2.06 -10.56
C LYS A 297 18.78 -1.30 -11.08
N GLY A 298 18.59 -0.02 -11.43
CA GLY A 298 19.62 0.84 -12.01
C GLY A 298 20.12 0.40 -13.40
N GLY A 299 19.52 -0.64 -13.99
CA GLY A 299 19.97 -1.22 -15.26
C GLY A 299 19.13 -0.80 -16.47
N ASN A 300 17.93 -0.25 -16.27
CA ASN A 300 17.11 0.30 -17.36
C ASN A 300 16.15 1.40 -16.90
N ASP A 301 15.60 2.14 -17.86
CA ASP A 301 14.62 3.23 -17.63
C ASP A 301 13.34 2.76 -16.93
N GLY A 302 13.02 1.47 -17.04
CA GLY A 302 11.90 0.85 -16.33
C GLY A 302 12.01 0.98 -14.81
N TRP A 303 13.23 1.06 -14.27
CA TRP A 303 13.49 1.26 -12.84
C TRP A 303 13.14 2.67 -12.34
N TYR A 304 13.10 3.66 -13.22
CA TYR A 304 12.82 5.07 -12.87
C TYR A 304 11.42 5.51 -13.28
N MET A 305 10.55 4.56 -13.65
CA MET A 305 9.26 4.87 -14.26
C MET A 305 8.35 5.69 -13.34
N ASP A 306 8.34 5.39 -12.05
CA ASP A 306 7.58 6.16 -11.06
C ASP A 306 8.10 7.60 -10.93
N GLN A 307 9.43 7.79 -10.91
CA GLN A 307 10.06 9.10 -10.91
C GLN A 307 9.72 9.88 -12.19
N HIS A 308 9.75 9.24 -13.36
CA HIS A 308 9.38 9.87 -14.63
C HIS A 308 7.92 10.31 -14.63
N ILE A 309 6.99 9.42 -14.26
CA ILE A 309 5.56 9.73 -14.17
C ILE A 309 5.31 10.89 -13.22
N ALA A 310 5.85 10.81 -12.00
CA ALA A 310 5.67 11.86 -11.00
C ALA A 310 6.21 13.21 -11.49
N SER A 311 7.37 13.21 -12.15
CA SER A 311 8.00 14.42 -12.68
C SER A 311 7.17 15.08 -13.78
N ILE A 312 6.59 14.29 -14.68
CA ILE A 312 5.67 14.78 -15.71
C ILE A 312 4.42 15.37 -15.05
N TRP A 313 3.81 14.67 -14.08
CA TRP A 313 2.59 15.12 -13.41
C TRP A 313 2.82 16.40 -12.59
N ILE A 314 3.95 16.49 -11.89
CA ILE A 314 4.33 17.68 -11.11
C ILE A 314 4.60 18.86 -12.04
N ALA A 315 5.28 18.64 -13.17
CA ALA A 315 5.49 19.68 -14.17
C ALA A 315 4.17 20.15 -14.77
N ASP A 316 3.23 19.24 -15.09
CA ASP A 316 1.89 19.61 -15.54
C ASP A 316 1.15 20.42 -14.47
N TRP A 317 1.16 19.96 -13.23
CA TRP A 317 0.51 20.64 -12.12
C TRP A 317 1.05 22.05 -11.92
N ASN A 318 2.37 22.20 -11.91
CA ASN A 318 3.02 23.48 -11.66
C ASN A 318 2.73 24.51 -12.75
N ARG A 319 2.63 24.08 -14.02
CA ARG A 319 2.23 24.97 -15.12
C ARG A 319 0.85 25.59 -14.94
N HIS A 320 -0.07 24.90 -14.25
CA HIS A 320 -1.46 25.35 -14.10
C HIS A 320 -1.73 26.05 -12.76
N HIS A 321 -1.01 25.68 -11.69
CA HIS A 321 -1.33 26.15 -10.34
C HIS A 321 -0.21 26.96 -9.68
N ASN A 322 1.02 26.88 -10.18
CA ASN A 322 2.21 27.52 -9.60
C ASN A 322 2.34 27.31 -8.07
N SER A 323 2.06 26.08 -7.61
CA SER A 323 1.88 25.76 -6.18
C SER A 323 2.78 24.62 -5.69
N VAL A 324 3.93 24.42 -6.35
CA VAL A 324 4.91 23.39 -5.99
C VAL A 324 6.11 24.01 -5.26
N SER A 325 6.45 23.45 -4.10
CA SER A 325 7.65 23.79 -3.35
C SER A 325 8.74 22.75 -3.60
N TYR A 326 9.90 23.21 -4.10
CA TYR A 326 11.07 22.37 -4.34
C TYR A 326 12.10 22.59 -3.24
N VAL A 327 12.44 21.53 -2.52
CA VAL A 327 13.41 21.58 -1.43
C VAL A 327 14.63 20.75 -1.81
N GLY A 328 15.79 21.39 -1.83
CA GLY A 328 17.08 20.73 -2.04
C GLY A 328 17.56 20.00 -0.78
N ARG A 329 18.53 19.10 -0.95
CA ARG A 329 19.25 18.49 0.18
C ARG A 329 20.32 19.41 0.71
N TYR A 330 20.57 19.32 2.01
CA TYR A 330 21.77 19.90 2.60
C TYR A 330 22.98 18.97 2.38
N CYS A 331 23.47 18.94 1.13
CA CYS A 331 24.75 18.33 0.72
C CYS A 331 25.10 16.99 1.41
N ARG A 332 24.17 16.02 1.46
CA ARG A 332 24.37 14.67 2.05
C ARG A 332 24.64 14.65 3.55
N LYS A 333 24.38 15.74 4.27
CA LYS A 333 24.49 15.81 5.74
C LYS A 333 23.18 15.49 6.45
N ASP A 334 22.07 15.56 5.71
CA ASP A 334 20.72 15.40 6.21
C ASP A 334 20.19 13.95 6.07
N ARG A 335 20.99 13.02 5.56
CA ARG A 335 20.65 11.59 5.50
C ARG A 335 21.75 10.68 6.00
N ILE A 336 21.34 9.63 6.71
CA ILE A 336 22.18 8.48 6.98
C ILE A 336 22.10 7.55 5.76
N ASP A 337 23.06 7.67 4.84
CA ASP A 337 23.11 6.90 3.60
C ASP A 337 23.84 5.56 3.77
N ARG A 338 23.43 4.55 2.98
CA ARG A 338 24.01 3.19 2.98
C ARG A 338 25.53 3.17 2.82
N ILE A 339 26.05 4.03 1.96
CA ILE A 339 27.47 4.11 1.60
C ILE A 339 28.32 4.63 2.78
N ARG A 340 27.71 5.40 3.70
CA ARG A 340 28.40 6.02 4.86
C ARG A 340 27.60 5.79 6.14
N TRP A 341 27.25 4.53 6.38
CA TRP A 341 26.37 4.16 7.48
C TRP A 341 27.04 4.33 8.85
N ALA A 342 26.71 5.45 9.52
CA ALA A 342 27.19 5.77 10.86
C ALA A 342 26.16 6.60 11.65
N PRO A 343 25.00 6.03 12.02
CA PRO A 343 24.01 6.73 12.84
C PRO A 343 24.61 7.13 14.20
N ARG A 344 24.66 8.44 14.49
CA ARG A 344 25.16 8.99 15.78
C ARG A 344 24.15 9.90 16.47
N THR A 345 23.29 10.57 15.70
CA THR A 345 22.25 11.48 16.19
C THR A 345 21.12 11.56 15.17
N LEU A 346 19.92 11.97 15.60
CA LEU A 346 18.83 12.37 14.70
C LEU A 346 18.77 13.88 14.47
N TYR A 347 19.56 14.66 15.22
CA TYR A 347 19.59 16.11 15.07
C TYR A 347 20.10 16.49 13.67
N GLY A 348 19.30 17.27 12.93
CA GLY A 348 19.60 17.65 11.55
C GLY A 348 19.44 16.52 10.52
N ILE A 349 19.02 15.33 10.93
CA ILE A 349 18.77 14.20 10.02
C ILE A 349 17.31 14.19 9.59
N VAL A 350 17.08 14.29 8.28
CA VAL A 350 15.78 14.17 7.62
C VAL A 350 15.37 12.70 7.56
N ASP A 351 16.23 11.82 7.07
CA ASP A 351 15.94 10.40 6.91
C ASP A 351 17.19 9.49 6.97
N ALA A 352 16.95 8.18 6.97
CA ALA A 352 17.97 7.14 6.85
C ALA A 352 17.60 6.18 5.72
N HIS A 353 18.56 5.87 4.84
CA HIS A 353 18.41 4.83 3.81
C HIS A 353 18.94 3.50 4.34
N ILE A 354 18.03 2.65 4.81
CA ILE A 354 18.39 1.48 5.61
C ILE A 354 19.19 0.48 4.82
N LEU A 355 20.19 -0.13 5.45
CA LEU A 355 21.01 -1.18 4.84
C LEU A 355 20.17 -2.32 4.26
N VAL A 356 20.59 -2.83 3.11
CA VAL A 356 19.96 -3.99 2.47
C VAL A 356 20.16 -5.25 3.31
N GLU A 357 19.23 -6.20 3.21
CA GLU A 357 19.27 -7.46 3.97
C GLU A 357 19.33 -7.24 5.49
N ALA A 358 18.54 -6.28 5.98
CA ALA A 358 18.47 -5.88 7.38
C ALA A 358 18.23 -7.04 8.37
N HIS A 359 17.64 -8.16 7.92
CA HIS A 359 17.41 -9.33 8.77
C HIS A 359 18.70 -10.09 9.15
N LYS A 360 19.78 -10.00 8.36
CA LYS A 360 21.06 -10.68 8.62
C LYS A 360 21.73 -10.10 9.86
N GLU A 361 22.35 -10.96 10.67
CA GLU A 361 22.93 -10.56 11.97
C GLU A 361 23.93 -9.39 11.84
N GLY A 362 24.92 -9.50 10.95
CA GLY A 362 25.92 -8.45 10.77
C GLY A 362 25.32 -7.11 10.32
N THR A 363 24.32 -7.13 9.44
CA THR A 363 23.61 -5.92 9.01
C THR A 363 22.75 -5.36 10.14
N TRP A 364 22.04 -6.21 10.87
CA TRP A 364 21.16 -5.80 11.96
C TRP A 364 21.92 -5.13 13.10
N GLN A 365 23.09 -5.66 13.47
CA GLN A 365 23.98 -5.05 14.45
C GLN A 365 24.34 -3.60 14.08
N ARG A 366 24.52 -3.33 12.78
CA ARG A 366 24.76 -1.97 12.28
C ARG A 366 23.49 -1.10 12.31
N ILE A 367 22.30 -1.68 12.18
CA ILE A 367 21.02 -0.97 12.24
C ILE A 367 20.62 -0.62 13.68
N ARG A 368 20.97 -1.45 14.67
CA ARG A 368 20.63 -1.26 16.09
C ARG A 368 20.88 0.15 16.64
N PRO A 369 22.02 0.81 16.40
CA PRO A 369 22.22 2.17 16.89
C PRO A 369 21.17 3.16 16.38
N LEU A 370 20.69 3.01 15.13
CA LEU A 370 19.59 3.83 14.62
C LEU A 370 18.27 3.51 15.34
N LEU A 371 17.96 2.24 15.60
CA LEU A 371 16.77 1.87 16.37
C LEU A 371 16.81 2.44 17.80
N ILE A 372 17.97 2.44 18.43
CA ILE A 372 18.18 3.05 19.75
C ILE A 372 17.96 4.57 19.68
N LEU A 373 18.46 5.24 18.63
CA LEU A 373 18.20 6.67 18.42
C LEU A 373 16.71 6.97 18.17
N LEU A 374 16.00 6.09 17.46
CA LEU A 374 14.59 6.28 17.14
C LEU A 374 13.66 6.04 18.32
N TYR A 375 13.94 5.02 19.15
CA TYR A 375 13.00 4.54 20.16
C TYR A 375 13.57 4.48 21.59
N GLY A 376 14.88 4.50 21.76
CA GLY A 376 15.55 4.17 23.03
C GLY A 376 15.71 2.66 23.23
N ASN A 377 16.81 2.24 23.84
CA ASN A 377 17.19 0.82 24.01
C ASN A 377 16.30 0.03 24.99
N THR A 378 15.51 0.72 25.80
CA THR A 378 14.58 0.13 26.79
C THR A 378 13.12 0.20 26.35
N SER A 379 12.83 0.76 25.18
CA SER A 379 11.47 0.90 24.69
C SER A 379 10.86 -0.42 24.24
N SER A 380 9.54 -0.49 24.34
CA SER A 380 8.77 -1.63 23.83
C SER A 380 8.94 -1.82 22.33
N GLU A 381 9.12 -0.72 21.59
CA GLU A 381 9.31 -0.66 20.15
C GLU A 381 10.66 -1.26 19.75
N TYR A 382 11.74 -0.88 20.43
CA TYR A 382 13.07 -1.46 20.19
C TYR A 382 13.06 -2.97 20.45
N HIS A 383 12.49 -3.42 21.57
CA HIS A 383 12.38 -4.84 21.88
C HIS A 383 11.47 -5.59 20.91
N TRP A 384 10.41 -4.95 20.41
CA TRP A 384 9.57 -5.52 19.37
C TRP A 384 10.37 -5.72 18.07
N CYS A 385 11.19 -4.75 17.64
CA CYS A 385 12.04 -4.89 16.46
C CYS A 385 13.01 -6.08 16.58
N GLU A 386 13.65 -6.25 17.74
CA GLU A 386 14.52 -7.40 18.02
C GLU A 386 13.77 -8.74 17.95
N LYS A 387 12.58 -8.81 18.57
CA LYS A 387 11.72 -10.00 18.55
C LYS A 387 11.26 -10.32 17.13
N TYR A 388 10.83 -9.31 16.38
CA TYR A 388 10.38 -9.42 15.00
C TYR A 388 11.47 -10.03 14.12
N ARG A 389 12.69 -9.49 14.18
CA ARG A 389 13.82 -10.05 13.42
C ARG A 389 14.13 -11.49 13.80
N LYS A 390 14.23 -11.79 15.09
CA LYS A 390 14.54 -13.16 15.56
C LYS A 390 13.52 -14.17 15.02
N GLN A 391 12.23 -13.82 15.07
CA GLN A 391 11.17 -14.69 14.55
C GLN A 391 11.24 -14.81 13.03
N PHE A 392 11.48 -13.70 12.31
CA PHE A 392 11.65 -13.73 10.86
C PHE A 392 12.82 -14.63 10.44
N VAL A 393 13.97 -14.53 11.10
CA VAL A 393 15.14 -15.39 10.82
C VAL A 393 14.81 -16.86 11.00
N LYS A 394 14.10 -17.23 12.08
CA LYS A 394 13.64 -18.61 12.30
C LYS A 394 12.76 -19.14 11.17
N LEU A 395 11.93 -18.29 10.56
CA LEU A 395 11.04 -18.68 9.47
C LEU A 395 11.74 -18.89 8.13
N ILE A 396 12.90 -18.24 7.90
CA ILE A 396 13.68 -18.38 6.66
C ILE A 396 14.79 -19.44 6.77
N SER A 397 15.24 -19.83 7.97
CA SER A 397 16.26 -20.88 8.14
C SER A 397 15.93 -22.21 7.47
N PRO A 398 14.68 -22.72 7.48
CA PRO A 398 14.33 -23.98 6.79
C PRO A 398 14.38 -23.88 5.26
N MET A 399 14.49 -22.67 4.69
CA MET A 399 14.49 -22.44 3.24
C MET A 399 15.91 -22.33 2.67
N ALA A 400 16.95 -22.42 3.50
CA ALA A 400 18.36 -22.26 3.11
C ALA A 400 19.11 -23.60 2.95
N ASN A 401 18.45 -24.71 3.26
CA ASN A 401 18.89 -26.08 2.97
C ASN A 401 18.06 -26.62 1.81
#